data_AF-A0A397VR21-F1
#
_entry.id   AF-A0A397VR21-F1
#
_cell.length_a   1.000
_cell.length_b   1.000
_cell.length_c   1.000
_cell.angle_alpha   90.00
_cell.angle_beta   90.00
_cell.angle_gamma   90.00
#
_symmetry.space_group_name_H-M   'P 1'
#
loop_
_entity.id
_entity.type
_entity.pdbx_description
1 polymer ?
#
loop_
_entity_poly.entity_id
_entity_poly.type
_entity_poly.pdbx_seq_one_letter_code
_entity_poly.pdbx_strand_id
1 'polypeptide(L)'
;MANEFLLEELTTFLEKHLIEEKSHWLRLHFTQIYQKSFQNNQFQNLQKWCNDFLVKYPTKIFDSEDFTSLQGNALVSLIKRDDLQMEELKIWNYVIKWDDIVGKIEPYQAILERDLWKDIMKRITNPNREISSKILPPRIILKPTLPTRAMESFSTVINEEHAAEIASWIDKKAIPYSIKDNPYEFKLLLRGTRDGFNVATFWKLCDKQENTIVVMKVNNTDEILGGYNPTQWDKSKKGYWTDCNDSFIFSLKNGTILSSTLSHVKKY
;
A
#
# COMPACT_ATOMS: atom_id res chain seq x y z
N MET A 1 -16.99 25.83 -27.73
CA MET A 1 -17.73 26.88 -28.45
C MET A 1 -17.21 27.09 -29.88
N ALA A 2 -16.11 27.79 -30.19
CA ALA A 2 -15.69 27.93 -31.61
C ALA A 2 -15.36 26.58 -32.30
N ASN A 3 -14.67 25.67 -31.59
CA ASN A 3 -14.40 24.31 -32.08
C ASN A 3 -15.64 23.40 -32.19
N GLU A 4 -16.75 23.72 -31.53
CA GLU A 4 -17.98 22.93 -31.65
C GLU A 4 -18.73 23.22 -32.96
N PHE A 5 -18.40 24.33 -33.63
CA PHE A 5 -19.06 24.77 -34.86
C PHE A 5 -18.23 24.59 -36.14
N LEU A 6 -17.09 23.86 -36.09
CA LEU A 6 -16.24 23.56 -37.26
C LEU A 6 -15.78 24.79 -38.07
N LEU A 7 -15.51 25.92 -37.39
CA LEU A 7 -15.03 27.15 -38.04
C LEU A 7 -13.50 27.20 -38.10
N GLU A 8 -12.90 26.43 -39.01
CA GLU A 8 -11.43 26.30 -39.14
C GLU A 8 -10.71 27.65 -39.33
N GLU A 9 -11.30 28.58 -40.08
CA GLU A 9 -10.75 29.93 -40.28
C GLU A 9 -10.72 30.74 -38.98
N LEU A 10 -11.78 30.65 -38.17
CA LEU A 10 -11.86 31.33 -36.88
C LEU A 10 -10.85 30.73 -35.89
N THR A 11 -10.72 29.40 -35.86
CA THR A 11 -9.71 28.71 -35.03
C THR A 11 -8.30 29.15 -35.40
N THR A 12 -7.99 29.18 -36.70
CA THR A 12 -6.67 29.62 -37.21
C THR A 12 -6.38 31.08 -36.85
N PHE A 13 -7.35 31.97 -37.02
CA PHE A 13 -7.22 33.38 -36.64
C PHE A 13 -6.96 33.54 -35.13
N LEU A 14 -7.71 32.82 -34.29
CA LEU A 14 -7.56 32.87 -32.83
C LEU A 14 -6.21 32.31 -32.37
N GLU A 15 -5.74 31.20 -32.95
CA GLU A 15 -4.41 30.65 -32.65
C GLU A 15 -3.32 31.68 -32.95
N LYS A 16 -3.37 32.30 -34.14
CA LYS A 16 -2.38 33.29 -34.55
C LYS A 16 -2.39 34.50 -33.62
N HIS A 17 -3.57 35.06 -33.37
CA HIS A 17 -3.73 36.21 -32.46
C HIS A 17 -3.23 35.89 -31.05
N LEU A 18 -3.54 34.70 -30.53
CA LEU A 18 -3.09 34.25 -29.21
C LEU A 18 -1.56 34.12 -29.16
N ILE A 19 -0.94 33.56 -30.20
CA ILE A 19 0.51 33.39 -30.29
C ILE A 19 1.23 34.74 -30.38
N GLU A 20 0.74 35.66 -31.22
CA GLU A 20 1.38 36.96 -31.48
C GLU A 20 1.19 37.92 -30.29
N GLU A 21 -0.04 38.08 -29.82
CA GLU A 21 -0.41 39.11 -28.85
C GLU A 21 -0.34 38.64 -27.38
N LYS A 22 -0.43 37.32 -27.14
CA LYS A 22 -0.48 36.74 -25.78
C LYS A 22 0.66 35.76 -25.49
N SER A 23 1.77 35.84 -26.23
CA SER A 23 2.95 34.99 -26.05
C SER A 23 3.47 34.93 -24.60
N HIS A 24 3.45 36.04 -23.87
CA HIS A 24 3.86 36.06 -22.45
C HIS A 24 2.94 35.20 -21.57
N TRP A 25 1.62 35.37 -21.73
CA TRP A 25 0.62 34.57 -21.02
C TRP A 25 0.74 33.09 -21.39
N LEU A 26 0.98 32.79 -22.67
CA LEU A 26 1.21 31.42 -23.12
C LEU A 26 2.40 30.75 -22.43
N ARG A 27 3.47 31.50 -22.19
CA ARG A 27 4.66 31.01 -21.47
C ARG A 27 4.40 30.78 -19.98
N LEU A 28 3.58 31.61 -19.35
CA LEU A 28 3.21 31.46 -17.93
C LEU A 28 2.34 30.22 -17.68
N HIS A 29 1.43 29.92 -18.61
CA HIS A 29 0.49 28.80 -18.49
C HIS A 29 0.87 27.60 -19.38
N PHE A 30 2.16 27.47 -19.70
CA PHE A 30 2.66 26.58 -20.75
C PHE A 30 2.20 25.13 -20.59
N THR A 31 2.34 24.53 -19.41
CA THR A 31 1.97 23.12 -19.17
C THR A 31 0.49 22.85 -19.46
N GLN A 32 -0.40 23.73 -19.01
CA GLN A 32 -1.85 23.61 -19.22
C GLN A 32 -2.22 23.79 -20.70
N ILE A 33 -1.56 24.74 -21.36
CA ILE A 33 -1.78 25.01 -22.79
C ILE A 33 -1.30 23.84 -23.63
N TYR A 34 -0.10 23.31 -23.34
CA TYR A 34 0.44 22.12 -23.98
C TYR A 34 -0.52 20.94 -23.82
N GLN A 35 -0.95 20.64 -22.60
CA GLN A 35 -1.91 19.55 -22.38
C GLN A 35 -3.23 19.74 -23.15
N LYS A 36 -3.80 20.96 -23.14
CA LYS A 36 -5.06 21.24 -23.85
C LYS A 36 -4.92 21.24 -25.36
N SER A 37 -3.81 21.76 -25.90
CA SER A 37 -3.59 21.81 -27.35
C SER A 37 -3.40 20.41 -27.92
N PHE A 38 -2.76 19.49 -27.20
CA PHE A 38 -2.54 18.10 -27.63
C PHE A 38 -3.72 17.15 -27.33
N GLN A 39 -4.77 17.61 -26.64
CA GLN A 39 -6.03 16.86 -26.50
C GLN A 39 -6.91 16.93 -27.76
N ASN A 40 -6.67 17.92 -28.63
CA ASN A 40 -7.45 18.12 -29.85
C ASN A 40 -6.52 18.38 -31.04
N ASN A 41 -6.60 17.54 -32.08
CA ASN A 41 -5.75 17.62 -33.26
C ASN A 41 -5.98 18.88 -34.14
N GLN A 42 -6.96 19.73 -33.81
CA GLN A 42 -7.28 20.93 -34.59
C GLN A 42 -6.38 22.14 -34.30
N PHE A 43 -5.61 22.14 -33.19
CA PHE A 43 -4.78 23.29 -32.79
C PHE A 43 -3.34 23.21 -33.32
N GLN A 44 -3.17 23.05 -34.63
CA GLN A 44 -1.85 22.75 -35.21
C GLN A 44 -0.84 23.89 -35.02
N ASN A 45 -1.26 25.15 -35.14
CA ASN A 45 -0.35 26.29 -34.98
C ASN A 45 0.12 26.45 -33.54
N LEU A 46 -0.80 26.26 -32.59
CA LEU A 46 -0.50 26.30 -31.16
C LEU A 46 0.36 25.10 -30.73
N GLN A 47 0.08 23.91 -31.24
CA GLN A 47 0.94 22.73 -31.02
C GLN A 47 2.36 22.96 -31.56
N LYS A 48 2.49 23.55 -32.75
CA LYS A 48 3.79 23.91 -33.33
C LYS A 48 4.53 24.93 -32.46
N TRP A 49 3.87 26.01 -32.05
CA TRP A 49 4.45 27.00 -31.14
C TRP A 49 4.89 26.36 -29.82
N CYS A 50 4.04 25.49 -29.26
CA CYS A 50 4.34 24.75 -28.04
C CYS A 50 5.60 23.89 -28.21
N ASN A 51 5.69 23.18 -29.32
CA ASN A 51 6.83 22.35 -29.67
C ASN A 51 8.12 23.16 -29.83
N ASP A 52 8.08 24.31 -30.50
CA ASP A 52 9.24 25.19 -30.69
C ASP A 52 9.72 25.80 -29.36
N PHE A 53 8.79 26.11 -28.46
CA PHE A 53 9.11 26.60 -27.13
C PHE A 53 9.72 25.50 -26.24
N LEU A 54 9.17 24.28 -26.32
CA LEU A 54 9.62 23.13 -25.55
C LEU A 54 11.06 22.74 -25.84
N VAL A 55 11.49 22.82 -27.11
CA VAL A 55 12.88 22.55 -27.51
C VAL A 55 13.87 23.36 -26.68
N LYS A 56 13.57 24.65 -26.48
CA LYS A 56 14.46 25.60 -25.81
C LYS A 56 14.33 25.53 -24.28
N TYR A 57 13.16 25.16 -23.78
CA TYR A 57 12.84 25.18 -22.36
C TYR A 57 12.11 23.91 -21.89
N PRO A 58 12.73 22.72 -22.04
CA PRO A 58 12.10 21.44 -21.66
C PRO A 58 11.73 21.41 -20.17
N THR A 59 12.54 22.05 -19.32
CA THR A 59 12.30 22.19 -17.88
C THR A 59 10.92 22.78 -17.54
N LYS A 60 10.32 23.57 -18.42
CA LYS A 60 8.97 24.11 -18.19
C LYS A 60 7.88 23.05 -18.08
N ILE A 61 8.06 21.90 -18.74
CA ILE A 61 7.17 20.74 -18.59
C ILE A 61 7.73 19.78 -17.54
N PHE A 62 9.00 19.41 -17.66
CA PHE A 62 9.58 18.36 -16.82
C PHE A 62 9.63 18.74 -15.33
N ASP A 63 9.99 19.99 -14.99
CA ASP A 63 10.04 20.47 -13.60
C ASP A 63 8.67 20.93 -13.09
N SER A 64 7.61 20.82 -13.91
CA SER A 64 6.26 21.20 -13.51
C SER A 64 5.72 20.23 -12.45
N GLU A 65 5.05 20.76 -11.43
CA GLU A 65 4.31 19.95 -10.46
C GLU A 65 3.26 19.05 -11.14
N ASP A 66 2.77 19.48 -12.31
CA ASP A 66 1.80 18.77 -13.13
C ASP A 66 2.44 17.78 -14.14
N PHE A 67 3.75 17.51 -14.07
CA PHE A 67 4.40 16.60 -15.03
C PHE A 67 3.80 15.18 -14.97
N THR A 68 3.53 14.68 -13.77
CA THR A 68 2.90 13.37 -13.55
C THR A 68 1.46 13.30 -14.05
N SER A 69 0.90 14.47 -14.38
CA SER A 69 -0.43 14.66 -14.97
C SER A 69 -0.42 14.59 -16.50
N LEU A 70 0.73 14.41 -17.12
CA LEU A 70 0.80 14.33 -18.56
C LEU A 70 0.16 13.01 -19.05
N GLN A 71 -0.67 13.08 -20.09
CA GLN A 71 -1.27 11.90 -20.71
C GLN A 71 -0.20 11.03 -21.38
N GLY A 72 -0.39 9.70 -21.40
CA GLY A 72 0.60 8.78 -21.96
C GLY A 72 0.95 9.03 -23.42
N ASN A 73 -0.02 9.42 -24.27
CA ASN A 73 0.24 9.79 -25.66
C ASN A 73 1.09 11.06 -25.78
N ALA A 74 0.83 12.06 -24.94
CA ALA A 74 1.64 13.27 -24.84
C ALA A 74 3.06 12.92 -24.34
N LEU A 75 3.19 12.02 -23.37
CA LEU A 75 4.49 11.59 -22.83
C LEU A 75 5.31 10.91 -23.93
N VAL A 76 4.68 9.99 -24.66
CA VAL A 76 5.28 9.31 -25.82
C VAL A 76 5.71 10.32 -26.88
N SER A 77 4.91 11.35 -27.16
CA SER A 77 5.29 12.39 -28.12
C SER A 77 6.46 13.27 -27.63
N LEU A 78 6.56 13.48 -26.31
CA LEU A 78 7.64 14.23 -25.67
C LEU A 78 8.97 13.45 -25.70
N ILE A 79 8.95 12.17 -25.32
CA ILE A 79 10.17 11.33 -25.25
C ILE A 79 10.69 10.89 -26.62
N LYS A 80 9.86 10.94 -27.67
CA LYS A 80 10.29 10.65 -29.06
C LYS A 80 11.13 11.78 -29.68
N ARG A 81 11.34 12.88 -28.95
CA ARG A 81 12.04 14.05 -29.45
C ARG A 81 13.51 14.00 -29.05
N ASP A 82 14.36 13.96 -30.06
CA ASP A 82 15.82 13.98 -29.86
C ASP A 82 16.39 15.42 -29.82
N ASP A 83 15.54 16.44 -29.99
CA ASP A 83 15.95 17.85 -30.11
C ASP A 83 15.79 18.67 -28.81
N LEU A 84 15.34 18.04 -27.72
CA LEU A 84 15.16 18.71 -26.43
C LEU A 84 16.50 19.16 -25.85
N GLN A 85 16.62 20.44 -25.47
CA GLN A 85 17.81 20.97 -24.80
C GLN A 85 17.87 20.56 -23.32
N MET A 86 17.92 19.25 -23.05
CA MET A 86 17.99 18.63 -21.73
C MET A 86 18.83 17.36 -21.78
N GLU A 87 19.55 17.05 -20.71
CA GLU A 87 20.28 15.78 -20.59
C GLU A 87 19.32 14.59 -20.58
N GLU A 88 19.63 13.58 -21.38
CA GLU A 88 18.84 12.34 -21.50
C GLU A 88 18.60 11.67 -20.14
N LEU A 89 19.61 11.64 -19.27
CA LEU A 89 19.48 11.09 -17.90
C LEU A 89 18.43 11.84 -17.06
N LYS A 90 18.28 13.15 -17.24
CA LYS A 90 17.25 13.93 -16.54
C LYS A 90 15.86 13.59 -17.07
N ILE A 91 15.71 13.41 -18.37
CA ILE A 91 14.45 12.98 -19.01
C ILE A 91 14.02 11.62 -18.45
N TRP A 92 14.94 10.65 -18.39
CA TRP A 92 14.63 9.31 -17.86
C TRP A 92 14.23 9.31 -16.38
N ASN A 93 14.86 10.14 -15.54
CA ASN A 93 14.45 10.28 -14.14
C ASN A 93 12.99 10.74 -13.99
N TYR A 94 12.54 11.64 -14.87
CA TYR A 94 11.15 12.09 -14.88
C TYR A 94 10.19 10.99 -15.35
N VAL A 95 10.55 10.24 -16.40
CA VAL A 95 9.75 9.11 -16.88
C VAL A 95 9.57 8.06 -15.79
N ILE A 96 10.63 7.71 -15.06
CA ILE A 96 10.57 6.77 -13.94
C ILE A 96 9.64 7.30 -12.83
N LYS A 97 9.71 8.60 -12.50
CA LYS A 97 8.82 9.21 -11.51
C LYS A 97 7.35 9.17 -11.94
N TRP A 98 7.08 9.36 -13.23
CA TRP A 98 5.73 9.23 -13.81
C TRP A 98 5.20 7.80 -13.67
N ASP A 99 6.03 6.82 -14.02
CA ASP A 99 5.71 5.39 -13.94
C ASP A 99 5.49 4.92 -12.49
N ASP A 100 6.35 5.31 -11.54
CA ASP A 100 6.24 4.92 -10.12
C ASP A 100 4.87 5.32 -9.50
N ILE A 101 4.31 6.47 -9.88
CA ILE A 101 2.99 6.88 -9.40
C ILE A 101 1.89 6.02 -10.00
N VAL A 102 1.94 5.77 -11.31
CA VAL A 102 0.93 4.96 -12.00
C VAL A 102 1.01 3.51 -11.53
N GLY A 103 2.20 2.94 -11.44
CA GLY A 103 2.46 1.58 -10.95
C GLY A 103 2.08 1.38 -9.47
N LYS A 104 2.06 2.44 -8.65
CA LYS A 104 1.51 2.37 -7.29
C LYS A 104 -0.02 2.31 -7.27
N ILE A 105 -0.70 2.84 -8.29
CA ILE A 105 -2.16 2.96 -8.31
C ILE A 105 -2.80 1.80 -9.09
N GLU A 106 -2.14 1.32 -10.15
CA GLU A 106 -2.58 0.22 -11.02
C GLU A 106 -3.00 -1.07 -10.30
N PRO A 107 -2.26 -1.58 -9.27
CA PRO A 107 -2.64 -2.81 -8.58
C PRO A 107 -4.03 -2.74 -7.91
N TYR A 108 -4.52 -1.54 -7.61
CA TYR A 108 -5.82 -1.33 -6.99
C TYR A 108 -6.96 -1.21 -8.00
N GLN A 109 -6.69 -1.22 -9.31
CA GLN A 109 -7.72 -1.12 -10.34
C GLN A 109 -8.82 -2.19 -10.19
N ALA A 110 -8.45 -3.41 -9.80
CA ALA A 110 -9.39 -4.52 -9.62
C ALA A 110 -10.41 -4.32 -8.49
N ILE A 111 -10.08 -3.49 -7.49
CA ILE A 111 -10.93 -3.22 -6.32
C ILE A 111 -11.64 -1.86 -6.39
N LEU A 112 -11.28 -1.01 -7.36
CA LEU A 112 -11.87 0.30 -7.55
C LEU A 112 -13.05 0.22 -8.53
N GLU A 113 -14.12 0.96 -8.23
CA GLU A 113 -15.22 1.12 -9.18
C GLU A 113 -14.70 1.77 -10.47
N ARG A 114 -15.25 1.37 -11.63
CA ARG A 114 -14.76 1.85 -12.94
C ARG A 114 -14.81 3.37 -13.08
N ASP A 115 -15.86 4.00 -12.57
CA ASP A 115 -16.02 5.45 -12.64
C ASP A 115 -15.03 6.17 -11.73
N LEU A 116 -14.77 5.60 -10.55
CA LEU A 116 -13.74 6.09 -9.62
C LEU A 116 -12.35 5.96 -10.22
N TRP A 117 -12.03 4.82 -10.85
CA TRP A 117 -10.77 4.63 -11.58
C TRP A 117 -10.60 5.69 -12.68
N LYS A 118 -11.63 5.86 -13.50
CA LYS A 118 -11.65 6.85 -14.58
C LYS A 118 -11.46 8.27 -14.06
N ASP A 119 -12.07 8.63 -12.94
CA ASP A 119 -11.94 9.95 -12.33
C ASP A 119 -10.59 10.16 -11.63
N ILE A 120 -10.02 9.13 -11.00
CA ILE A 120 -8.63 9.15 -10.48
C ILE A 120 -7.67 9.40 -11.63
N MET A 121 -7.75 8.63 -12.72
CA MET A 121 -6.87 8.81 -13.87
C MET A 121 -7.06 10.18 -14.52
N LYS A 122 -8.30 10.67 -14.66
CA LYS A 122 -8.57 12.03 -15.12
C LYS A 122 -7.96 13.10 -14.23
N ARG A 123 -8.03 12.94 -12.91
CA ARG A 123 -7.54 13.91 -11.94
C ARG A 123 -6.03 13.89 -11.81
N ILE A 124 -5.41 12.70 -11.94
CA ILE A 124 -3.98 12.57 -12.22
C ILE A 124 -3.69 13.39 -13.46
N THR A 125 -4.43 13.23 -14.56
CA THR A 125 -4.12 13.98 -15.80
C THR A 125 -4.43 15.49 -15.80
N ASN A 126 -5.24 15.95 -14.85
CA ASN A 126 -5.63 17.36 -14.70
C ASN A 126 -6.15 17.57 -13.27
N PRO A 127 -5.33 18.12 -12.36
CA PRO A 127 -5.68 18.26 -10.95
C PRO A 127 -6.93 19.09 -10.69
N ASN A 128 -7.24 20.02 -11.61
CA ASN A 128 -8.38 20.93 -11.53
C ASN A 128 -9.67 20.36 -12.14
N ARG A 129 -9.66 19.10 -12.61
CA ARG A 129 -10.84 18.49 -13.22
C ARG A 129 -11.83 18.06 -12.14
N GLU A 130 -13.08 18.48 -12.30
CA GLU A 130 -14.16 18.01 -11.46
C GLU A 130 -14.33 16.48 -11.59
N ILE A 131 -14.50 15.82 -10.45
CA ILE A 131 -14.78 14.39 -10.39
C ILE A 131 -16.28 14.18 -10.19
N SER A 132 -16.84 13.24 -10.94
CA SER A 132 -18.24 12.82 -10.85
C SER A 132 -18.46 11.72 -9.82
N SER A 133 -17.38 11.04 -9.43
CA SER A 133 -17.41 9.92 -8.49
C SER A 133 -17.90 10.35 -7.12
N LYS A 134 -18.81 9.54 -6.55
CA LYS A 134 -19.31 9.75 -5.19
C LYS A 134 -18.16 9.55 -4.20
N ILE A 135 -17.63 10.65 -3.68
CA ILE A 135 -16.63 10.59 -2.60
C ILE A 135 -17.33 10.03 -1.37
N LEU A 136 -16.93 8.83 -0.96
CA LEU A 136 -17.41 8.26 0.28
C LEU A 136 -16.89 9.12 1.45
N PRO A 137 -17.69 9.31 2.51
CA PRO A 137 -17.21 10.01 3.70
C PRO A 137 -15.95 9.31 4.24
N PRO A 138 -15.08 10.04 4.96
CA PRO A 138 -13.94 9.44 5.63
C PRO A 138 -14.40 8.20 6.40
N ARG A 139 -13.78 7.04 6.14
CA ARG A 139 -14.05 5.84 6.94
C ARG A 139 -13.58 6.16 8.35
N ILE A 140 -14.53 6.36 9.28
CA ILE A 140 -14.22 6.41 10.69
C ILE A 140 -13.55 5.08 11.02
N ILE A 141 -12.28 5.11 11.42
CA ILE A 141 -11.64 3.94 12.02
C ILE A 141 -12.38 3.74 13.33
N LEU A 142 -13.45 2.95 13.28
CA LEU A 142 -14.04 2.38 14.48
C LEU A 142 -12.94 1.51 15.06
N LYS A 143 -12.26 1.98 16.11
CA LYS A 143 -11.51 1.09 17.00
C LYS A 143 -12.59 0.20 17.60
N PRO A 144 -12.74 -1.07 17.18
CA PRO A 144 -13.80 -1.89 17.70
C PRO A 144 -13.50 -2.04 19.19
N THR A 145 -14.37 -1.50 20.05
CA THR A 145 -14.36 -1.90 21.46
C THR A 145 -14.79 -3.36 21.47
N LEU A 146 -13.81 -4.24 21.62
CA LEU A 146 -14.07 -5.67 21.75
C LEU A 146 -14.92 -5.91 23.00
N PRO A 147 -15.83 -6.90 22.96
CA PRO A 147 -16.68 -7.22 24.11
C PRO A 147 -15.80 -7.50 25.34
N THR A 148 -16.27 -7.07 26.51
CA THR A 148 -15.60 -7.30 27.79
C THR A 148 -15.39 -8.79 27.97
N ARG A 149 -14.12 -9.25 27.91
CA ARG A 149 -13.78 -10.65 28.17
C ARG A 149 -14.19 -10.98 29.60
N ALA A 150 -14.95 -12.07 29.79
CA ALA A 150 -15.16 -12.62 31.12
C ALA A 150 -13.78 -12.94 31.73
N MET A 151 -13.55 -12.56 32.99
CA MET A 151 -12.27 -12.74 33.71
C MET A 151 -11.92 -14.21 34.01
N GLU A 152 -12.43 -15.16 33.24
CA GLU A 152 -12.04 -16.55 33.39
C GLU A 152 -10.62 -16.75 32.88
N SER A 153 -9.74 -17.19 33.78
CA SER A 153 -8.36 -17.50 33.44
C SER A 153 -8.32 -18.69 32.46
N PHE A 154 -7.88 -18.44 31.23
CA PHE A 154 -7.66 -19.48 30.22
C PHE A 154 -6.35 -20.27 30.45
N SER A 155 -5.45 -19.77 31.30
CA SER A 155 -4.13 -20.37 31.55
C SER A 155 -3.64 -20.11 32.98
N THR A 156 -2.98 -21.12 33.56
CA THR A 156 -2.29 -21.01 34.84
C THR A 156 -0.84 -20.54 34.70
N VAL A 157 -0.33 -20.40 33.47
CA VAL A 157 1.07 -20.07 33.18
C VAL A 157 1.22 -18.64 32.67
N ILE A 158 0.31 -18.18 31.81
CA ILE A 158 0.33 -16.84 31.22
C ILE A 158 -0.96 -16.10 31.55
N ASN A 159 -0.88 -14.76 31.60
CA ASN A 159 -2.00 -13.87 31.81
C ASN A 159 -2.41 -13.19 30.47
N GLU A 160 -3.41 -12.31 30.53
CA GLU A 160 -3.88 -11.56 29.35
C GLU A 160 -2.82 -10.60 28.77
N GLU A 161 -1.89 -10.09 29.57
CA GLU A 161 -0.81 -9.23 29.08
C GLU A 161 0.16 -10.01 28.21
N HIS A 162 0.58 -11.19 28.66
CA HIS A 162 1.39 -12.11 27.88
C HIS A 162 0.67 -12.56 26.61
N ALA A 163 -0.65 -12.80 26.68
CA ALA A 163 -1.45 -13.15 25.51
C ALA A 163 -1.52 -12.01 24.48
N ALA A 164 -1.69 -10.77 24.93
CA ALA A 164 -1.68 -9.59 24.07
C ALA A 164 -0.30 -9.39 23.42
N GLU A 165 0.78 -9.63 24.17
CA GLU A 165 2.15 -9.56 23.66
C GLU A 165 2.40 -10.62 22.58
N ILE A 166 2.02 -11.89 22.81
CA ILE A 166 2.13 -12.95 21.80
C ILE A 166 1.28 -12.63 20.56
N ALA A 167 0.03 -12.20 20.74
CA ALA A 167 -0.84 -11.79 19.64
C ALA A 167 -0.22 -10.67 18.79
N SER A 168 0.49 -9.75 19.43
CA SER A 168 1.19 -8.66 18.73
C SER A 168 2.33 -9.18 17.85
N TRP A 169 3.02 -10.23 18.30
CA TRP A 169 4.06 -10.89 17.51
C TRP A 169 3.50 -11.70 16.34
N ILE A 170 2.35 -12.36 16.53
CA ILE A 170 1.63 -13.07 15.44
C ILE A 170 1.31 -12.09 14.31
N ASP A 171 0.76 -10.91 14.64
CA ASP A 171 0.39 -9.88 13.66
C ASP A 171 1.56 -8.99 13.21
N LYS A 172 2.78 -9.23 13.71
CA LYS A 172 3.99 -8.42 13.43
C LYS A 172 3.78 -6.92 13.66
N LYS A 173 3.07 -6.55 14.74
CA LYS A 173 2.71 -5.15 15.01
C LYS A 173 3.89 -4.35 15.55
N ALA A 174 4.03 -3.12 15.04
CA ALA A 174 4.96 -2.12 15.59
C ALA A 174 4.49 -1.58 16.95
N ILE A 175 3.17 -1.43 17.13
CA ILE A 175 2.55 -1.03 18.41
C ILE A 175 1.81 -2.25 18.95
N PRO A 176 2.25 -2.83 20.08
CA PRO A 176 1.61 -4.00 20.66
C PRO A 176 0.15 -3.75 21.03
N TYR A 177 -0.66 -4.81 20.97
CA TYR A 177 -1.97 -4.85 21.57
C TYR A 177 -1.87 -4.66 23.09
N SER A 178 -2.85 -3.96 23.64
CA SER A 178 -3.22 -3.99 25.05
C SER A 178 -4.20 -5.13 25.31
N ILE A 179 -4.51 -5.38 26.58
CA ILE A 179 -5.56 -6.32 26.98
C ILE A 179 -6.93 -5.98 26.36
N LYS A 180 -7.21 -4.69 26.13
CA LYS A 180 -8.53 -4.21 25.71
C LYS A 180 -8.79 -4.30 24.20
N ASP A 181 -7.73 -4.30 23.40
CA ASP A 181 -7.80 -4.27 21.93
C ASP A 181 -7.15 -5.50 21.28
N ASN A 182 -6.72 -6.49 22.06
CA ASN A 182 -6.28 -7.78 21.56
C ASN A 182 -7.46 -8.53 20.88
N PRO A 183 -7.41 -8.82 19.56
CA PRO A 183 -8.50 -9.48 18.85
C PRO A 183 -8.52 -11.01 19.04
N TYR A 184 -7.51 -11.61 19.67
CA TYR A 184 -7.34 -13.06 19.75
C TYR A 184 -7.97 -13.69 20.99
N GLU A 185 -8.80 -14.72 20.80
CA GLU A 185 -9.30 -15.57 21.88
C GLU A 185 -8.41 -16.81 22.04
N PHE A 186 -7.81 -16.99 23.21
CA PHE A 186 -6.93 -18.13 23.49
C PHE A 186 -7.72 -19.26 24.13
N LYS A 187 -7.69 -20.44 23.50
CA LYS A 187 -8.40 -21.64 23.99
C LYS A 187 -7.39 -22.69 24.45
N LEU A 188 -7.52 -23.12 25.71
CA LEU A 188 -6.66 -24.15 26.26
C LEU A 188 -7.02 -25.52 25.68
N LEU A 189 -6.15 -26.06 24.82
CA LEU A 189 -6.30 -27.40 24.26
C LEU A 189 -5.78 -28.48 25.22
N LEU A 190 -4.53 -28.35 25.65
CA LEU A 190 -3.82 -29.35 26.46
C LEU A 190 -3.05 -28.67 27.59
N ARG A 191 -3.11 -29.24 28.80
CA ARG A 191 -2.30 -28.83 29.95
C ARG A 191 -1.66 -30.03 30.60
N GLY A 192 -0.34 -30.08 30.66
CA GLY A 192 0.40 -31.24 31.19
C GLY A 192 -0.02 -31.66 32.61
N THR A 193 -0.31 -30.70 33.50
CA THR A 193 -0.78 -31.01 34.87
C THR A 193 -2.22 -31.53 34.95
N ARG A 194 -3.03 -31.37 33.89
CA ARG A 194 -4.42 -31.88 33.80
C ARG A 194 -4.50 -33.17 32.97
N ASP A 195 -3.82 -33.18 31.83
CA ASP A 195 -3.98 -34.19 30.77
C ASP A 195 -2.78 -35.15 30.67
N GLY A 196 -1.69 -34.85 31.38
CA GLY A 196 -0.42 -35.56 31.29
C GLY A 196 0.44 -35.13 30.09
N PHE A 197 1.68 -35.62 30.05
CA PHE A 197 2.68 -35.32 29.00
C PHE A 197 2.79 -36.43 27.94
N ASN A 198 1.70 -37.16 27.69
CA ASN A 198 1.70 -38.30 26.76
C ASN A 198 1.47 -37.84 25.31
N VAL A 199 2.28 -38.37 24.38
CA VAL A 199 2.14 -38.17 22.92
C VAL A 199 0.76 -38.59 22.41
N ALA A 200 0.17 -39.67 22.94
CA ALA A 200 -1.18 -40.10 22.59
C ALA A 200 -2.24 -39.05 22.97
N THR A 201 -2.08 -38.42 24.13
CA THR A 201 -2.97 -37.32 24.57
C THR A 201 -2.81 -36.10 23.68
N PHE A 202 -1.56 -35.75 23.32
CA PHE A 202 -1.30 -34.65 22.39
C PHE A 202 -2.03 -34.86 21.06
N TRP A 203 -1.86 -35.99 20.40
CA TRP A 203 -2.55 -36.26 19.12
C TRP A 203 -4.06 -36.42 19.28
N LYS A 204 -4.56 -36.78 20.46
CA LYS A 204 -6.02 -36.80 20.71
C LYS A 204 -6.62 -35.40 20.74
N LEU A 205 -5.92 -34.43 21.31
CA LEU A 205 -6.43 -33.07 21.56
C LEU A 205 -6.00 -32.03 20.52
N CYS A 206 -4.80 -32.20 19.94
CA CYS A 206 -4.19 -31.22 19.05
C CYS A 206 -4.20 -31.63 17.58
N ASP A 207 -4.65 -32.85 17.22
CA ASP A 207 -4.77 -33.25 15.81
C ASP A 207 -5.72 -32.31 15.06
N LYS A 208 -5.29 -31.92 13.87
CA LYS A 208 -5.91 -30.94 12.98
C LYS A 208 -6.05 -29.52 13.54
N GLN A 209 -5.41 -29.21 14.67
CA GLN A 209 -5.35 -27.84 15.19
C GLN A 209 -4.23 -27.06 14.50
N GLU A 210 -4.52 -25.82 14.12
CA GLU A 210 -3.60 -24.83 13.56
C GLU A 210 -3.53 -23.60 14.47
N ASN A 211 -2.63 -22.65 14.18
CA ASN A 211 -2.47 -21.43 14.99
C ASN A 211 -2.30 -21.72 16.50
N THR A 212 -1.44 -22.69 16.79
CA THR A 212 -1.23 -23.20 18.15
C THR A 212 -0.06 -22.54 18.84
N ILE A 213 -0.17 -22.35 20.16
CA ILE A 213 0.90 -21.82 20.99
C ILE A 213 1.21 -22.83 22.08
N VAL A 214 2.49 -23.15 22.23
CA VAL A 214 3.00 -23.96 23.32
C VAL A 214 3.65 -23.03 24.33
N VAL A 215 3.30 -23.19 25.60
CA VAL A 215 3.85 -22.40 26.71
C VAL A 215 4.30 -23.35 27.81
N MET A 216 5.49 -23.12 28.34
CA MET A 216 6.11 -23.90 29.40
C MET A 216 6.70 -22.94 30.45
N LYS A 217 6.51 -23.28 31.73
CA LYS A 217 7.17 -22.58 32.85
C LYS A 217 8.28 -23.47 33.41
N VAL A 218 9.48 -22.91 33.55
CA VAL A 218 10.60 -23.64 34.14
C VAL A 218 10.43 -23.67 35.66
N ASN A 219 10.50 -24.87 36.24
CA ASN A 219 10.23 -25.06 37.66
C ASN A 219 11.21 -24.28 38.54
N ASN A 220 10.73 -23.70 39.64
CA ASN A 220 11.51 -22.88 40.58
C ASN A 220 12.18 -21.64 39.95
N THR A 221 11.68 -21.16 38.81
CA THR A 221 12.15 -19.91 38.19
C THR A 221 10.96 -19.08 37.70
N ASP A 222 11.24 -17.84 37.32
CA ASP A 222 10.28 -16.99 36.62
C ASP A 222 10.28 -17.20 35.10
N GLU A 223 11.10 -18.10 34.55
CA GLU A 223 11.21 -18.30 33.11
C GLU A 223 9.95 -18.93 32.52
N ILE A 224 9.37 -18.22 31.55
CA ILE A 224 8.27 -18.72 30.71
C ILE A 224 8.76 -18.74 29.27
N LEU A 225 8.81 -19.94 28.70
CA LEU A 225 9.28 -20.20 27.34
C LEU A 225 8.15 -20.75 26.49
N GLY A 226 8.20 -20.53 25.19
CA GLY A 226 7.19 -21.05 24.31
C GLY A 226 7.50 -20.91 22.83
N GLY A 227 6.52 -21.30 22.03
CA GLY A 227 6.58 -21.14 20.59
C GLY A 227 5.21 -21.12 19.96
N TYR A 228 5.13 -20.44 18.82
CA TYR A 228 3.95 -20.37 17.98
C TYR A 228 4.15 -21.22 16.74
N ASN A 229 3.14 -22.01 16.41
CA ASN A 229 3.05 -22.75 15.17
C ASN A 229 1.73 -22.42 14.46
N PRO A 230 1.76 -21.67 13.34
CA PRO A 230 0.58 -21.39 12.54
C PRO A 230 0.11 -22.61 11.74
N THR A 231 0.99 -23.60 11.51
CA THR A 231 0.64 -24.75 10.68
C THR A 231 -0.19 -25.79 11.43
N GLN A 232 -1.04 -26.50 10.70
CA GLN A 232 -1.87 -27.56 11.24
C GLN A 232 -1.04 -28.77 11.70
N TRP A 233 -1.29 -29.25 12.92
CA TRP A 233 -0.81 -30.54 13.39
C TRP A 233 -1.57 -31.68 12.69
N ASP A 234 -0.88 -32.53 11.94
CA ASP A 234 -1.53 -33.62 11.20
C ASP A 234 -0.89 -34.98 11.53
N LYS A 235 -1.61 -35.80 12.31
CA LYS A 235 -1.12 -37.13 12.69
C LYS A 235 -0.88 -38.06 11.50
N SER A 236 -1.57 -37.83 10.37
CA SER A 236 -1.41 -38.66 9.16
C SER A 236 -0.12 -38.35 8.40
N LYS A 237 0.44 -37.17 8.61
CA LYS A 237 1.70 -36.72 7.99
C LYS A 237 2.90 -36.86 8.93
N LYS A 238 2.85 -37.81 9.85
CA LYS A 238 3.92 -38.04 10.83
C LYS A 238 5.25 -38.29 10.12
N GLY A 239 6.24 -37.42 10.34
CA GLY A 239 7.57 -37.51 9.73
C GLY A 239 7.80 -36.60 8.52
N TYR A 240 6.77 -35.88 8.05
CA TYR A 240 6.91 -34.84 7.04
C TYR A 240 7.08 -33.48 7.70
N TRP A 241 8.01 -32.68 7.16
CA TRP A 241 8.22 -31.30 7.55
C TRP A 241 7.43 -30.39 6.61
N THR A 242 6.90 -29.29 7.15
CA THR A 242 6.22 -28.25 6.37
C THR A 242 6.99 -26.95 6.56
N ASP A 243 7.34 -26.29 5.46
CA ASP A 243 7.99 -24.99 5.52
C ASP A 243 7.03 -23.94 6.08
N CYS A 244 7.48 -23.17 7.07
CA CYS A 244 6.71 -22.11 7.69
C CYS A 244 7.64 -20.95 8.09
N ASN A 245 7.32 -19.75 7.60
CA ASN A 245 8.09 -18.53 7.89
C ASN A 245 7.51 -17.70 9.04
N ASP A 246 6.32 -18.07 9.51
CA ASP A 246 5.59 -17.32 10.54
C ASP A 246 5.67 -17.98 11.92
N SER A 247 6.31 -19.14 12.03
CA SER A 247 6.63 -19.76 13.31
C SER A 247 7.72 -18.99 14.05
N PHE A 248 7.63 -18.95 15.37
CA PHE A 248 8.62 -18.32 16.22
C PHE A 248 8.69 -18.99 17.59
N ILE A 249 9.81 -18.82 18.27
CA ILE A 249 9.98 -19.17 19.68
C ILE A 249 10.14 -17.90 20.50
N PHE A 250 9.79 -17.96 21.78
CA PHE A 250 9.84 -16.79 22.64
C PHE A 250 10.18 -17.14 24.10
N SER A 251 10.65 -16.12 24.80
CA SER A 251 10.74 -16.04 26.25
C SER A 251 9.96 -14.82 26.71
N LEU A 252 9.09 -14.95 27.70
CA LEU A 252 8.27 -13.85 28.21
C LEU A 252 8.90 -13.24 29.45
N LYS A 253 8.78 -11.91 29.58
CA LYS A 253 9.03 -11.22 30.84
C LYS A 253 8.06 -11.75 31.91
N ASN A 254 8.57 -12.03 33.10
CA ASN A 254 7.78 -12.49 34.22
C ASN A 254 8.63 -12.37 35.49
N GLY A 255 8.03 -11.91 36.60
CA GLY A 255 8.71 -11.75 37.89
C GLY A 255 10.02 -10.96 37.77
N THR A 256 11.14 -11.63 38.02
CA THR A 256 12.51 -11.07 37.93
C THR A 256 13.01 -10.83 36.51
N ILE A 257 12.40 -11.44 35.49
CA ILE A 257 12.76 -11.25 34.08
C ILE A 257 12.04 -10.01 33.55
N LEU A 258 12.81 -8.97 33.23
CA LEU A 258 12.26 -7.64 32.93
C LEU A 258 11.84 -7.43 31.47
N SER A 259 12.25 -8.32 30.56
CA SER A 259 12.03 -8.15 29.13
C SER A 259 11.76 -9.47 28.42
N SER A 260 10.83 -9.44 27.47
CA SER A 260 10.52 -10.58 26.60
C SER A 260 11.47 -10.62 25.40
N THR A 261 11.73 -11.82 24.88
CA THR A 261 12.56 -12.03 23.69
C THR A 261 11.79 -12.88 22.69
N LEU A 262 11.82 -12.48 21.42
CA LEU A 262 11.24 -13.19 20.29
C LEU A 262 12.37 -13.63 19.35
N SER A 263 12.30 -14.86 18.85
CA SER A 263 13.25 -15.38 17.86
C SER A 263 12.51 -16.10 16.73
N HIS A 264 12.81 -15.69 15.49
CA HIS A 264 12.26 -16.30 14.28
C HIS A 264 13.20 -17.38 13.74
N VAL A 265 12.61 -18.36 13.07
CA VAL A 265 13.38 -19.38 12.35
C VAL A 265 14.17 -18.71 11.22
N LYS A 266 15.48 -18.93 11.17
CA LYS A 266 16.31 -18.49 10.04
C LYS A 266 16.02 -19.37 8.82
N LYS A 267 15.79 -18.74 7.67
CA LYS A 267 15.79 -19.46 6.38
C LYS A 267 17.21 -19.95 6.09
N TYR A 268 17.34 -21.23 5.78
CA TYR A 268 18.54 -21.83 5.21
C TYR A 268 18.39 -21.95 3.70
#